data_AF-A0A9W9XA17-F1
#
_entry.id   AF-A0A9W9XA17-F1
#
_cell.length_a   1.000
_cell.length_b   1.000
_cell.length_c   1.000
_cell.angle_alpha   90.00
_cell.angle_beta   90.00
_cell.angle_gamma   90.00
#
_symmetry.space_group_name_H-M   'P 1'
#
loop_
_entity.id
_entity.type
_entity.pdbx_description
1 polymer ?
#
loop_
_entity_poly.entity_id
_entity_poly.type
_entity_poly.pdbx_seq_one_letter_code
_entity_poly.pdbx_strand_id
1 'polypeptide(L)'
;MFLASVARTCATPSVFGEARASSSAVVEYVDDSIFNLCNSREFTWSSLLHTLKNCGFRFDVVSFEEWLLRLRRSETRGEELVNPAVKLIHHYEMMHGMKSSLMQSGPKRFITEKAERSSVTLRNGRLRIIDDGILRCYAQDWLARWTA
;
A
#
# COMPACT_ATOMS: atom_id res chain seq x y z
N MET A 1 6.92 9.47 9.11
CA MET A 1 7.17 8.05 9.41
C MET A 1 6.46 7.74 10.72
N PHE A 2 5.26 7.14 10.65
CA PHE A 2 4.54 6.67 11.84
C PHE A 2 4.18 5.20 11.63
N LEU A 3 5.03 4.32 12.13
CA LEU A 3 4.64 2.95 12.46
C LEU A 3 4.38 2.96 13.96
N ALA A 4 3.11 2.95 14.37
CA ALA A 4 2.76 2.68 15.75
C ALA A 4 3.06 1.21 16.05
N SER A 5 4.25 0.97 16.61
CA SER A 5 4.62 -0.28 17.26
C SER A 5 4.01 -0.28 18.66
N VAL A 6 2.88 -0.97 18.84
CA VAL A 6 2.45 -1.41 20.17
C VAL A 6 2.54 -2.92 20.20
N ALA A 7 3.74 -3.40 20.51
CA ALA A 7 4.00 -4.78 20.90
C ALA A 7 4.47 -4.80 22.35
N ARG A 8 3.50 -4.85 23.26
CA ARG A 8 3.51 -5.53 24.58
C ARG A 8 2.41 -4.95 25.44
N THR A 9 1.35 -5.73 25.65
CA THR A 9 1.12 -6.39 26.95
C THR A 9 0.39 -7.69 26.65
N CYS A 10 0.98 -8.81 27.02
CA CYS A 10 0.25 -10.08 27.07
C CYS A 10 -0.98 -9.89 27.96
N ALA A 11 -2.13 -10.39 27.53
CA ALA A 11 -3.39 -10.32 28.25
C ALA A 11 -3.20 -10.62 29.74
N THR A 12 -3.23 -9.59 30.58
CA THR A 12 -3.48 -9.75 32.00
C THR A 12 -4.98 -9.58 32.19
N PRO A 13 -5.69 -10.57 32.73
CA PRO A 13 -7.05 -10.33 33.18
C PRO A 13 -6.98 -9.25 34.26
N SER A 14 -7.61 -8.11 34.02
CA SER A 14 -7.79 -7.07 35.03
C SER A 14 -8.77 -7.60 36.07
N VAL A 15 -8.25 -8.31 37.06
CA VAL A 15 -9.01 -8.70 38.26
C VAL A 15 -9.09 -7.48 39.16
N PHE A 16 -10.13 -6.67 38.99
CA PHE A 16 -10.59 -5.78 40.06
C PHE A 16 -11.44 -6.63 41.00
N GLY A 17 -10.93 -6.86 42.22
CA GLY A 17 -11.65 -7.59 43.25
C GLY A 17 -12.76 -6.75 43.88
N GLU A 18 -13.90 -7.37 44.18
CA GLU A 18 -14.39 -7.52 45.55
C GLU A 18 -15.58 -8.51 45.59
N ALA A 19 -15.65 -9.26 46.68
CA ALA A 19 -16.54 -10.40 46.85
C ALA A 19 -18.01 -9.98 47.05
N ARG A 20 -18.93 -10.59 46.29
CA ARG A 20 -20.09 -11.38 46.79
C ARG A 20 -21.03 -11.82 45.67
N ALA A 21 -21.65 -12.98 45.90
CA ALA A 21 -22.46 -13.75 44.99
C ALA A 21 -23.69 -13.03 44.41
N SER A 22 -23.85 -13.07 43.08
CA SER A 22 -25.04 -13.57 42.37
C SER A 22 -24.99 -13.19 40.88
N SER A 23 -25.21 -14.19 40.03
CA SER A 23 -25.75 -14.12 38.67
C SER A 23 -25.00 -13.28 37.61
N SER A 24 -24.26 -14.01 36.77
CA SER A 24 -23.84 -13.65 35.41
C SER A 24 -23.07 -12.33 35.27
N ALA A 25 -21.80 -12.35 35.69
CA ALA A 25 -20.83 -11.41 35.16
C ALA A 25 -20.75 -11.63 33.63
N VAL A 26 -21.36 -10.73 32.87
CA VAL A 26 -21.15 -10.64 31.43
C VAL A 26 -19.71 -10.19 31.29
N VAL A 27 -18.80 -11.15 31.05
CA VAL A 27 -17.44 -10.83 30.63
C VAL A 27 -17.60 -10.22 29.24
N GLU A 28 -17.58 -8.89 29.15
CA GLU A 28 -17.40 -8.22 27.87
C GLU A 28 -16.02 -8.62 27.34
N TYR A 29 -16.00 -9.60 26.45
CA TYR A 29 -14.81 -9.94 25.68
C TYR A 29 -14.56 -8.79 24.72
N VAL A 30 -13.61 -7.93 25.07
CA VAL A 30 -13.07 -6.94 24.14
C VAL A 30 -12.33 -7.73 23.05
N ASP A 31 -12.78 -7.60 21.81
CA ASP A 31 -12.15 -8.26 20.67
C ASP A 31 -10.85 -7.51 20.29
N ASP A 32 -9.72 -7.94 20.84
CA ASP A 32 -8.38 -7.41 20.56
C ASP A 32 -7.79 -7.93 19.23
N SER A 33 -8.65 -8.25 18.27
CA SER A 33 -8.27 -8.85 17.01
C SER A 33 -7.57 -7.88 16.06
N ILE A 34 -6.30 -8.17 15.76
CA ILE A 34 -5.54 -7.42 14.74
C ILE A 34 -5.72 -8.06 13.35
N PHE A 35 -6.01 -7.23 12.34
CA PHE A 35 -6.18 -7.64 10.94
C PHE A 35 -5.25 -6.83 10.03
N ASN A 36 -4.49 -7.51 9.16
CA ASN A 36 -3.72 -6.86 8.11
C ASN A 36 -4.60 -6.64 6.87
N LEU A 37 -4.83 -5.38 6.51
CA LEU A 37 -5.55 -4.99 5.30
C LEU A 37 -4.56 -4.66 4.19
N CYS A 38 -4.03 -5.70 3.56
CA CYS A 38 -3.13 -5.58 2.42
C CYS A 38 -3.67 -6.37 1.23
N ASN A 39 -3.26 -5.99 0.02
CA ASN A 39 -3.56 -6.80 -1.14
C ASN A 39 -2.81 -8.14 -1.05
N SER A 40 -3.53 -9.25 -0.94
CA SER A 40 -2.94 -10.60 -0.90
C SER A 40 -2.52 -11.12 -2.27
N ARG A 41 -2.97 -10.46 -3.35
CA ARG A 41 -2.66 -10.81 -4.73
C ARG A 41 -1.69 -9.80 -5.31
N GLU A 42 -0.41 -10.09 -5.10
CA GLU A 42 0.69 -9.28 -5.61
C GLU A 42 0.74 -9.33 -7.15
N PHE A 43 1.25 -8.25 -7.74
CA PHE A 43 1.55 -8.17 -9.16
C PHE A 43 2.88 -7.42 -9.32
N THR A 44 3.55 -7.64 -10.45
CA THR A 44 4.85 -6.99 -10.70
C THR A 44 4.67 -5.58 -11.24
N TRP A 45 5.66 -4.72 -10.99
CA TRP A 45 5.71 -3.38 -11.59
C TRP A 45 5.59 -3.41 -13.12
N SER A 46 6.27 -4.37 -13.77
CA SER A 46 6.18 -4.57 -15.22
C SER A 46 4.76 -4.88 -15.69
N SER A 47 4.03 -5.76 -14.98
CA SER A 47 2.64 -6.09 -15.31
C SER A 47 1.72 -4.86 -15.25
N LEU A 48 1.94 -3.97 -14.28
CA LEU A 48 1.22 -2.70 -14.18
C LEU A 48 1.53 -1.80 -15.38
N LEU A 49 2.80 -1.61 -15.72
CA LEU A 49 3.21 -0.77 -16.85
C LEU A 49 2.67 -1.30 -18.19
N HIS A 50 2.72 -2.62 -18.41
CA HIS A 50 2.13 -3.24 -19.59
C HIS A 50 0.62 -3.00 -19.66
N THR A 51 -0.08 -3.10 -18.54
CA THR A 51 -1.52 -2.85 -18.49
C THR A 51 -1.84 -1.39 -18.83
N LEU A 52 -1.07 -0.42 -18.31
CA LEU A 52 -1.23 1.00 -18.66
C LEU A 52 -1.01 1.25 -20.15
N LYS A 53 0.05 0.67 -20.76
CA LYS A 53 0.28 0.76 -22.21
C LYS A 53 -0.91 0.21 -23.01
N ASN A 54 -1.44 -0.94 -22.60
CA ASN A 54 -2.61 -1.54 -23.22
C ASN A 54 -3.88 -0.69 -23.07
N CYS A 55 -3.94 0.20 -22.06
CA CYS A 55 -5.03 1.16 -21.90
C CYS A 55 -4.85 2.44 -22.72
N GLY A 56 -3.77 2.58 -23.49
CA GLY A 56 -3.52 3.71 -24.39
C GLY A 56 -2.49 4.72 -23.87
N PHE A 57 -1.90 4.51 -22.69
CA PHE A 57 -0.85 5.39 -22.20
C PHE A 57 0.43 5.24 -23.03
N ARG A 58 1.02 6.36 -23.42
CA ARG A 58 2.28 6.41 -24.18
C ARG A 58 3.40 6.89 -23.28
N PHE A 59 4.33 5.98 -22.97
CA PHE A 59 5.52 6.29 -22.17
C PHE A 59 6.64 5.27 -22.43
N ASP A 60 7.85 5.71 -22.14
CA ASP A 60 9.04 4.86 -22.14
C ASP A 60 9.30 4.28 -20.76
N VAL A 61 9.76 3.03 -20.73
CA VAL A 61 10.21 2.38 -19.48
C VAL A 61 11.71 2.54 -19.41
N VAL A 62 12.19 3.20 -18.37
CA VAL A 62 13.61 3.43 -18.11
C VAL A 62 13.97 2.93 -16.71
N SER A 63 15.27 2.74 -16.45
CA SER A 63 15.75 2.46 -15.09
C SER A 63 15.39 3.59 -14.13
N PHE A 64 15.30 3.30 -12.83
CA PHE A 64 15.04 4.32 -11.82
C PHE A 64 16.08 5.45 -11.83
N GLU A 65 17.36 5.13 -12.02
CA GLU A 65 18.46 6.11 -12.08
C GLU A 65 18.29 7.07 -13.27
N GLU A 66 18.05 6.53 -14.45
CA GLU A 66 17.77 7.32 -15.66
C GLU A 66 16.51 8.18 -15.50
N TRP A 67 15.46 7.63 -14.90
CA TRP A 67 14.24 8.38 -14.60
C TRP A 67 14.51 9.57 -13.68
N LEU A 68 15.29 9.37 -12.61
CA LEU A 68 15.65 10.41 -11.66
C LEU A 68 16.54 11.49 -12.31
N LEU A 69 17.48 11.10 -13.18
CA LEU A 69 18.30 12.04 -13.95
C LEU A 69 17.44 12.91 -14.86
N ARG A 70 16.44 12.33 -15.55
CA ARG A 70 15.48 13.10 -16.36
C ARG A 70 14.65 14.05 -15.50
N LEU A 71 14.24 13.61 -14.31
CA LEU A 71 13.46 14.42 -13.38
C LEU A 71 14.26 15.62 -12.87
N ARG A 72 15.53 15.45 -12.50
CA ARG A 72 16.45 16.55 -12.14
C ARG A 72 16.69 17.52 -13.30
N ARG A 73 16.79 17.03 -14.54
CA ARG A 73 16.88 17.93 -15.71
C ARG A 73 15.60 18.76 -15.86
N SER A 74 14.44 18.16 -15.66
CA SER A 74 13.14 18.85 -15.69
C SER A 74 13.07 19.94 -14.60
N GLU A 75 13.59 19.66 -13.40
CA GLU A 75 13.75 20.64 -12.31
C GLU A 75 14.62 21.83 -12.72
N THR A 76 15.80 21.58 -13.28
CA THR A 76 16.70 22.66 -13.72
C THR A 76 16.10 23.55 -14.82
N ARG A 77 15.12 23.03 -15.57
CA ARG A 77 14.38 23.79 -16.60
C ARG A 77 13.16 24.52 -16.05
N GLY A 78 12.82 24.34 -14.77
CA GLY A 78 11.66 24.98 -14.13
C GLY A 78 10.31 24.42 -14.60
N GLU A 79 10.26 23.17 -15.06
CA GLU A 79 9.06 22.55 -15.66
C GLU A 79 8.01 22.09 -14.63
N GLU A 80 7.94 22.69 -13.44
CA GLU A 80 7.10 22.21 -12.34
C GLU A 80 5.59 22.19 -12.67
N LEU A 81 5.14 23.07 -13.57
CA LEU A 81 3.74 23.13 -14.03
C LEU A 81 3.41 22.00 -15.01
N VAL A 82 4.39 21.57 -15.80
CA VAL A 82 4.23 20.50 -16.82
C VAL A 82 4.52 19.13 -16.23
N ASN A 83 5.49 19.05 -15.32
CA ASN A 83 5.89 17.84 -14.62
C ASN A 83 5.87 18.07 -13.10
N PRO A 84 4.69 17.91 -12.45
CA PRO A 84 4.55 18.10 -11.01
C PRO A 84 5.43 17.17 -10.16
N ALA A 85 5.89 16.05 -10.71
CA ALA A 85 6.75 15.10 -10.01
C ALA A 85 8.12 15.68 -9.64
N VAL A 86 8.53 16.79 -10.27
CA VAL A 86 9.75 17.54 -9.93
C VAL A 86 9.79 17.89 -8.45
N LYS A 87 8.66 18.27 -7.86
CA LYS A 87 8.57 18.65 -6.43
C LYS A 87 8.88 17.51 -5.47
N LEU A 88 8.88 16.27 -5.97
CA LEU A 88 9.07 15.06 -5.18
C LEU A 88 10.44 14.41 -5.40
N ILE A 89 11.36 15.03 -6.16
CA ILE A 89 12.71 14.49 -6.43
C ILE A 89 13.40 14.05 -5.14
N HIS A 90 13.44 14.93 -4.14
CA HIS A 90 14.10 14.62 -2.86
C HIS A 90 13.45 13.44 -2.13
N HIS A 91 12.11 13.30 -2.23
CA HIS A 91 11.40 12.17 -1.65
C HIS A 91 11.76 10.85 -2.35
N TYR A 92 11.82 10.84 -3.68
CA TYR A 92 12.18 9.66 -4.45
C TYR A 92 13.62 9.21 -4.18
N GLU A 93 14.54 10.16 -4.04
CA GLU A 93 15.95 9.88 -3.68
C GLU A 93 16.09 9.23 -2.31
N MET A 94 15.34 9.72 -1.33
CA MET A 94 15.36 9.18 0.03
C MET A 94 14.78 7.76 0.09
N MET A 95 13.68 7.50 -0.62
CA MET A 95 12.97 6.23 -0.58
C MET A 95 13.60 5.14 -1.44
N HIS A 96 14.20 5.51 -2.58
CA HIS A 96 14.63 4.59 -3.62
C HIS A 96 16.08 4.78 -4.08
N GLY A 97 16.82 5.73 -3.51
CA GLY A 97 18.25 5.86 -3.75
C GLY A 97 19.04 4.67 -3.20
N MET A 98 20.28 4.49 -3.67
CA MET A 98 21.18 3.38 -3.27
C MET A 98 21.43 3.24 -1.75
N LYS A 99 21.11 4.28 -0.97
CA LYS A 99 21.24 4.30 0.49
C LYS A 99 19.94 3.95 1.22
N SER A 100 18.86 3.63 0.50
CA SER A 100 17.59 3.30 1.12
C SER A 100 17.67 1.93 1.78
N SER A 101 17.49 1.92 3.09
CA SER A 101 17.34 0.71 3.91
C SER A 101 16.13 -0.15 3.47
N LEU A 102 15.21 0.41 2.67
CA LEU A 102 14.08 -0.31 2.09
C LEU A 102 14.47 -1.24 0.93
N MET A 103 15.61 -1.03 0.26
CA MET A 103 16.11 -2.00 -0.74
C MET A 103 16.87 -3.17 -0.11
N GLN A 104 17.36 -3.00 1.12
CA GLN A 104 18.11 -4.06 1.83
C GLN A 104 17.20 -5.08 2.50
N SER A 105 16.01 -4.66 2.92
CA SER A 105 14.95 -5.55 3.39
C SER A 105 14.02 -5.85 2.21
N GLY A 106 14.00 -7.09 1.71
CA GLY A 106 13.12 -7.49 0.62
C GLY A 106 11.63 -7.15 0.87
N PRO A 107 10.76 -7.31 -0.14
CA PRO A 107 9.35 -6.94 -0.03
C PRO A 107 8.71 -7.58 1.21
N LYS A 108 8.12 -6.75 2.08
CA LYS A 108 7.47 -7.21 3.30
C LYS A 108 6.15 -7.89 2.93
N ARG A 109 6.04 -9.18 3.26
CA ARG A 109 4.80 -9.94 3.11
C ARG A 109 4.03 -9.97 4.43
N PHE A 110 2.76 -9.55 4.38
CA PHE A 110 1.87 -9.55 5.53
C PHE A 110 0.90 -10.73 5.45
N ILE A 111 0.60 -11.34 6.60
CA ILE A 111 -0.38 -12.42 6.68
C ILE A 111 -1.78 -11.81 6.72
N THR A 112 -2.59 -12.06 5.70
CA THR A 112 -3.95 -11.50 5.54
C THR A 112 -5.07 -12.49 5.83
N GLU A 113 -4.74 -13.74 6.21
CA GLU A 113 -5.71 -14.84 6.37
C GLU A 113 -6.89 -14.50 7.29
N LYS A 114 -6.62 -13.79 8.40
CA LYS A 114 -7.66 -13.37 9.34
C LYS A 114 -8.65 -12.39 8.69
N ALA A 115 -8.12 -11.44 7.91
CA ALA A 115 -8.94 -10.46 7.21
C ALA A 115 -9.74 -11.10 6.07
N GLU A 116 -9.12 -12.04 5.34
CA GLU A 116 -9.79 -12.81 4.29
C GLU A 116 -10.91 -13.68 4.85
N ARG A 117 -10.70 -14.36 5.98
CA ARG A 117 -11.72 -15.20 6.60
C ARG A 117 -12.92 -14.39 7.07
N SER A 118 -12.68 -13.23 7.67
CA SER A 118 -13.73 -12.39 8.27
C SER A 118 -14.44 -11.47 7.26
N SER A 119 -13.86 -11.24 6.07
CA SER A 119 -14.44 -10.33 5.07
C SER A 119 -14.86 -11.03 3.79
N VAL A 120 -16.13 -10.83 3.41
CA VAL A 120 -16.70 -11.35 2.17
C VAL A 120 -16.08 -10.76 0.90
N THR A 121 -15.47 -9.57 1.00
CA THR A 121 -14.83 -8.88 -0.13
C THR A 121 -13.36 -9.30 -0.30
N LEU A 122 -12.68 -9.62 0.80
CA LEU A 122 -11.28 -10.04 0.79
C LEU A 122 -11.12 -11.54 0.50
N ARG A 123 -12.12 -12.37 0.87
CA ARG A 123 -12.07 -13.82 0.64
C ARG A 123 -12.00 -14.19 -0.84
N ASN A 124 -11.44 -15.37 -1.10
CA ASN A 124 -11.42 -16.04 -2.41
C ASN A 124 -10.65 -15.29 -3.51
N GLY A 125 -9.76 -14.36 -3.16
CA GLY A 125 -8.88 -13.71 -4.13
C GLY A 125 -9.61 -12.83 -5.15
N ARG A 126 -10.74 -12.21 -4.77
CA ARG A 126 -11.58 -11.36 -5.65
C ARG A 126 -10.98 -9.99 -6.01
N LEU A 127 -9.78 -9.68 -5.52
CA LEU A 127 -9.15 -8.37 -5.67
C LEU A 127 -7.85 -8.46 -6.47
N ARG A 128 -7.88 -9.17 -7.61
CA ARG A 128 -6.71 -9.19 -8.51
C ARG A 128 -6.71 -7.92 -9.34
N ILE A 129 -5.90 -6.96 -8.91
CA ILE A 129 -5.88 -5.60 -9.46
C ILE A 129 -5.72 -5.57 -11.00
N ILE A 130 -4.89 -6.45 -11.54
CA ILE A 130 -4.66 -6.56 -12.99
C ILE A 130 -5.72 -7.46 -13.65
N ASP A 131 -5.83 -8.71 -13.20
CA ASP A 131 -6.62 -9.74 -13.87
C ASP A 131 -8.12 -9.45 -13.87
N ASP A 132 -8.64 -8.89 -12.78
CA ASP A 132 -10.06 -8.56 -12.66
C ASP A 132 -10.40 -7.19 -13.29
N GLY A 133 -9.43 -6.55 -13.98
CA GLY A 133 -9.65 -5.32 -14.72
C GLY A 133 -9.79 -4.06 -13.85
N ILE A 134 -9.57 -4.15 -12.53
CA ILE A 134 -9.65 -3.01 -11.61
C ILE A 134 -8.73 -1.88 -12.05
N LEU A 135 -7.46 -2.19 -12.37
CA LEU A 135 -6.51 -1.19 -12.87
C LEU A 135 -6.98 -0.56 -14.19
N ARG A 136 -7.64 -1.32 -15.06
CA ARG A 136 -8.15 -0.81 -16.34
C ARG A 136 -9.20 0.26 -16.12
N CYS A 137 -10.11 0.08 -15.16
CA CYS A 137 -11.12 1.07 -14.82
C CYS A 137 -10.48 2.41 -14.39
N TYR A 138 -9.48 2.35 -13.50
CA TYR A 138 -8.74 3.55 -13.09
C TYR A 138 -7.98 4.19 -14.24
N ALA A 139 -7.25 3.37 -15.02
CA ALA A 139 -6.44 3.85 -16.13
C ALA A 139 -7.28 4.58 -17.19
N GLN A 140 -8.47 4.05 -17.51
CA GLN A 140 -9.38 4.66 -18.48
C GLN A 140 -9.94 6.00 -17.98
N ASP A 141 -10.36 6.08 -16.72
CA ASP A 141 -10.84 7.33 -16.11
C ASP A 141 -9.72 8.39 -16.06
N TRP A 142 -8.51 7.99 -15.66
CA TRP A 142 -7.36 8.90 -15.63
C TRP A 142 -6.98 9.39 -17.02
N LEU A 143 -6.93 8.49 -18.02
CA LEU A 143 -6.59 8.87 -19.38
C LEU A 143 -7.62 9.86 -19.94
N ALA A 144 -8.91 9.60 -19.75
CA ALA A 144 -9.98 10.49 -20.19
C ALA A 144 -9.84 11.90 -19.61
N ARG A 145 -9.52 12.02 -18.32
CA ARG A 145 -9.31 13.32 -17.65
C ARG A 145 -8.03 14.02 -18.06
N TRP A 146 -7.00 13.26 -18.47
CA TRP A 146 -5.72 13.82 -18.88
C TRP A 146 -5.75 14.35 -20.33
N THR A 147 -6.57 13.74 -21.19
CA THR A 147 -6.71 14.14 -22.59
C THR A 147 -7.84 15.13 -22.86
N ALA A 148 -8.71 15.37 -21.88
CA ALA A 148 -9.78 16.37 -21.93
C ALA A 148 -9.23 17.77 -21.65
#